data_AF-A0AAN7TLF6-F1
#
_entry.id   AF-A0AAN7TLF6-F1
#
_cell.length_a   1.000
_cell.length_b   1.000
_cell.length_c   1.000
_cell.angle_alpha   90.00
_cell.angle_beta   90.00
_cell.angle_gamma   90.00
#
_symmetry.space_group_name_H-M   'P 1'
#
loop_
_entity.id
_entity.type
_entity.pdbx_description
1 polymer ?
#
loop_
_entity_poly.entity_id
_entity_poly.type
_entity_poly.pdbx_seq_one_letter_code
_entity_poly.pdbx_strand_id
1 'polypeptide(L)'
;MTRQSARLSSGAKPTPAHKRVASGSAIATSETKRTRTTKATPTKSQHFPSNKAEEKAEPGEASSPDAEPSASDFAESEEQPQSSESEPEDDYSSDNKPKTKKISASRTATKGSTTTKTRDSVGTGNGEKTGLGPGTEVIIKKPKARPAGKTPYTDETLHPNTFLFLQDLKANNNRPWLKMNDLDFRQAEKDWYSFVEAITSRLVEIDDTVPELPVKDVIFRIYRDIRFSPDPTPYKPHFSAAWSRTGRKGPYAGYYVQVSPDDQSFIGGGLWHPDAAPTAAMRRSIDRHPERLKRVLTEPGLRKAFLKGVGKDEKKVMKAFVASNAENALKTKPKGYEADHSEIELLRLKSYTLGSRIPDAELLGPGGLDRVADLLACLKPMITFLNSVVMPDGQESDSEVHASEDEGADASDDDTED
;
A
#
# COMPACT_ATOMS: atom_id res chain seq x y z
N MET A 1 -52.93 -58.89 59.77
CA MET A 1 -52.12 -59.07 60.99
C MET A 1 -50.78 -58.36 60.74
N THR A 2 -50.57 -57.14 61.23
CA THR A 2 -49.94 -56.83 62.54
C THR A 2 -48.53 -57.43 62.61
N ARG A 3 -47.42 -56.69 62.71
CA ARG A 3 -47.03 -55.79 63.83
C ARG A 3 -45.64 -55.20 63.49
N GLN A 4 -45.43 -53.90 63.67
CA GLN A 4 -44.66 -53.27 64.78
C GLN A 4 -43.14 -53.56 64.75
N SER A 5 -42.28 -52.56 64.49
CA SER A 5 -41.86 -51.43 65.37
C SER A 5 -40.78 -51.80 66.40
N ALA A 6 -39.59 -51.20 66.28
CA ALA A 6 -38.84 -50.44 67.30
C ALA A 6 -37.44 -50.08 66.74
N ARG A 7 -36.99 -48.82 66.61
CA ARG A 7 -36.55 -47.84 67.66
C ARG A 7 -35.37 -48.39 68.50
N LEU A 8 -34.25 -47.69 68.77
CA LEU A 8 -34.00 -46.25 68.96
C LEU A 8 -32.49 -45.95 69.17
N SER A 9 -32.11 -44.68 68.91
CA SER A 9 -31.18 -43.81 69.70
C SER A 9 -29.67 -44.06 69.65
N SER A 10 -28.73 -43.11 69.60
CA SER A 10 -28.63 -41.62 69.74
C SER A 10 -27.21 -41.23 69.31
N GLY A 11 -26.82 -40.02 68.91
CA GLY A 11 -27.36 -38.65 68.83
C GLY A 11 -26.30 -37.83 68.04
N ALA A 12 -26.40 -36.53 67.74
CA ALA A 12 -27.32 -35.46 68.06
C ALA A 12 -27.24 -34.41 66.93
N LYS A 13 -28.33 -33.65 66.81
CA LYS A 13 -28.75 -32.57 65.89
C LYS A 13 -28.10 -31.20 66.21
N PRO A 14 -28.46 -30.05 65.57
CA PRO A 14 -28.91 -29.79 64.18
C PRO A 14 -28.33 -28.48 63.54
N THR A 15 -28.43 -28.36 62.21
CA THR A 15 -28.54 -27.10 61.44
C THR A 15 -29.94 -26.47 61.56
N PRO A 16 -30.16 -25.17 61.26
CA PRO A 16 -30.79 -24.82 59.96
C PRO A 16 -30.35 -23.40 59.47
N ALA A 17 -30.66 -22.85 58.29
CA ALA A 17 -31.28 -23.25 57.03
C ALA A 17 -31.04 -22.12 55.99
N HIS A 18 -31.03 -22.50 54.70
CA HIS A 18 -31.64 -21.87 53.50
C HIS A 18 -31.82 -20.34 53.35
N LYS A 19 -31.90 -19.71 52.17
CA LYS A 19 -31.50 -19.91 50.74
C LYS A 19 -32.22 -18.75 49.98
N ARG A 20 -31.59 -18.17 48.94
CA ARG A 20 -32.20 -17.42 47.78
C ARG A 20 -32.74 -15.99 48.04
N VAL A 21 -32.88 -15.03 47.09
CA VAL A 21 -32.52 -14.75 45.68
C VAL A 21 -32.97 -13.27 45.38
N ALA A 22 -32.38 -12.64 44.35
CA ALA A 22 -32.92 -11.58 43.46
C ALA A 22 -32.82 -10.06 43.79
N SER A 23 -32.07 -9.38 42.90
CA SER A 23 -32.31 -8.13 42.15
C SER A 23 -33.47 -7.18 42.49
N GLY A 24 -33.18 -5.88 42.47
CA GLY A 24 -34.15 -4.79 42.26
C GLY A 24 -33.55 -3.39 42.47
N SER A 25 -33.72 -2.50 41.49
CA SER A 25 -33.16 -1.15 41.37
C SER A 25 -33.97 -0.06 42.09
N ALA A 26 -33.31 1.09 42.39
CA ALA A 26 -33.79 2.49 42.35
C ALA A 26 -33.82 3.36 43.66
N ILE A 27 -32.98 4.42 43.62
CA ILE A 27 -33.21 5.86 43.94
C ILE A 27 -33.54 6.32 45.40
N ALA A 28 -32.68 7.19 45.98
CA ALA A 28 -32.97 8.62 46.29
C ALA A 28 -31.96 9.32 47.26
N THR A 29 -31.35 10.41 46.76
CA THR A 29 -31.09 11.75 47.37
C THR A 29 -30.36 11.94 48.72
N SER A 30 -29.30 12.77 48.72
CA SER A 30 -29.34 14.13 49.32
C SER A 30 -28.10 14.97 48.98
N GLU A 31 -28.35 16.25 48.68
CA GLU A 31 -27.42 17.32 48.30
C GLU A 31 -26.74 17.98 49.51
N THR A 32 -25.56 18.62 49.33
CA THR A 32 -25.36 20.00 49.83
C THR A 32 -24.32 20.78 49.00
N LYS A 33 -24.71 22.01 48.62
CA LYS A 33 -24.01 23.07 47.85
C LYS A 33 -22.97 23.87 48.68
N ARG A 34 -22.07 24.56 47.95
CA ARG A 34 -21.65 26.02 48.02
C ARG A 34 -20.13 26.17 47.86
N THR A 35 -19.50 27.19 47.26
CA THR A 35 -19.85 28.41 46.50
C THR A 35 -18.55 28.98 45.90
N ARG A 36 -18.64 29.70 44.77
CA ARG A 36 -17.58 30.55 44.16
C ARG A 36 -17.34 31.83 44.96
N THR A 37 -16.09 32.29 45.04
CA THR A 37 -15.72 33.70 45.23
C THR A 37 -14.50 34.06 44.38
N THR A 38 -14.55 35.27 43.84
CA THR A 38 -13.63 35.89 42.87
C THR A 38 -12.54 36.71 43.56
N LYS A 39 -11.37 36.89 42.91
CA LYS A 39 -10.60 38.15 42.92
C LYS A 39 -9.61 38.19 41.74
N ALA A 40 -9.60 39.35 41.08
CA ALA A 40 -8.83 39.70 39.89
C ALA A 40 -7.54 40.45 40.23
N THR A 41 -6.56 40.45 39.32
CA THR A 41 -5.99 41.65 38.65
C THR A 41 -4.99 41.27 37.53
N PRO A 42 -4.74 42.15 36.54
CA PRO A 42 -4.24 41.80 35.20
C PRO A 42 -2.80 42.27 34.91
N THR A 43 -2.18 41.74 33.85
CA THR A 43 -1.02 42.37 33.19
C THR A 43 -1.32 42.56 31.69
N LYS A 44 -1.34 43.83 31.27
CA LYS A 44 -1.45 44.32 29.88
C LYS A 44 -0.24 43.87 29.05
N SER A 45 -0.33 43.62 27.74
CA SER A 45 -0.36 44.59 26.63
C SER A 45 0.06 43.82 25.36
N GLN A 46 -0.08 44.21 24.10
CA GLN A 46 -0.85 45.21 23.32
C GLN A 46 -0.50 44.86 21.85
N HIS A 47 -1.48 44.62 20.98
CA HIS A 47 -1.55 45.16 19.59
C HIS A 47 -2.59 44.38 18.77
N PHE A 48 -3.72 45.03 18.50
CA PHE A 48 -4.43 45.13 17.21
C PHE A 48 -5.86 45.62 17.49
N PRO A 49 -6.30 46.79 16.99
CA PRO A 49 -7.70 47.18 17.06
C PRO A 49 -8.43 46.64 15.82
N SER A 50 -9.41 45.77 16.04
CA SER A 50 -10.54 45.57 15.13
C SER A 50 -11.62 46.57 15.49
N ASN A 51 -12.03 47.43 14.55
CA ASN A 51 -13.27 48.18 14.69
C ASN A 51 -14.45 47.31 14.25
N LYS A 52 -15.52 47.43 15.02
CA LYS A 52 -16.73 46.62 15.05
C LYS A 52 -17.90 47.52 14.64
N ALA A 53 -18.87 46.98 13.93
CA ALA A 53 -20.32 47.22 14.11
C ALA A 53 -21.04 46.30 13.10
N GLU A 54 -21.74 45.25 13.54
CA GLU A 54 -23.14 45.26 14.05
C GLU A 54 -24.12 45.65 12.95
N GLU A 55 -25.29 45.06 12.73
CA GLU A 55 -26.20 44.03 13.28
C GLU A 55 -27.27 43.95 12.14
N LYS A 56 -27.96 42.88 11.73
CA LYS A 56 -29.04 42.16 12.42
C LYS A 56 -29.90 41.46 11.34
N ALA A 57 -30.53 40.34 11.76
CA ALA A 57 -31.84 39.80 11.34
C ALA A 57 -32.02 39.10 9.96
N GLU A 58 -32.43 37.83 10.03
CA GLU A 58 -33.12 37.04 8.99
C GLU A 58 -34.67 37.16 9.14
N PRO A 59 -35.55 36.41 8.41
CA PRO A 59 -35.46 35.71 7.10
C PRO A 59 -36.64 36.05 6.14
N GLY A 60 -36.66 35.53 4.90
CA GLY A 60 -37.90 35.45 4.10
C GLY A 60 -37.76 35.26 2.57
N GLU A 61 -38.02 34.03 2.14
CA GLU A 61 -38.61 33.50 0.89
C GLU A 61 -38.52 34.19 -0.50
N ALA A 62 -38.16 33.33 -1.47
CA ALA A 62 -38.70 33.15 -2.84
C ALA A 62 -38.47 34.22 -3.93
N SER A 63 -37.72 33.85 -4.97
CA SER A 63 -38.20 33.64 -6.37
C SER A 63 -37.08 33.82 -7.41
N SER A 64 -36.89 32.81 -8.26
CA SER A 64 -36.33 32.92 -9.64
C SER A 64 -37.35 33.66 -10.56
N PRO A 65 -37.03 34.15 -11.78
CA PRO A 65 -36.18 33.47 -12.78
C PRO A 65 -35.42 34.31 -13.84
N ASP A 66 -34.68 33.56 -14.67
CA ASP A 66 -34.38 33.73 -16.10
C ASP A 66 -33.29 34.67 -16.65
N ALA A 67 -32.57 34.08 -17.61
CA ALA A 67 -32.02 34.64 -18.87
C ALA A 67 -30.49 34.85 -18.99
N GLU A 68 -29.83 33.81 -19.53
CA GLU A 68 -28.71 33.87 -20.50
C GLU A 68 -29.14 34.58 -21.81
N PRO A 69 -28.27 34.87 -22.82
CA PRO A 69 -26.80 34.69 -22.91
C PRO A 69 -26.07 35.96 -23.40
N SER A 70 -24.75 36.05 -23.20
CA SER A 70 -23.93 36.99 -23.98
C SER A 70 -22.59 36.37 -24.38
N ALA A 71 -22.43 36.25 -25.70
CA ALA A 71 -21.21 35.86 -26.39
C ALA A 71 -20.21 37.02 -26.47
N SER A 72 -18.92 36.67 -26.55
CA SER A 72 -17.70 37.44 -26.88
C SER A 72 -16.64 37.11 -25.82
N ASP A 73 -15.34 37.01 -26.09
CA ASP A 73 -14.58 37.26 -27.29
C ASP A 73 -13.29 36.45 -27.20
N PHE A 74 -12.70 36.19 -28.34
CA PHE A 74 -11.44 35.53 -28.54
C PHE A 74 -10.31 36.54 -28.23
N ALA A 75 -9.52 36.31 -27.19
CA ALA A 75 -8.26 37.05 -27.00
C ALA A 75 -7.21 36.14 -26.35
N GLU A 76 -6.23 35.82 -27.18
CA GLU A 76 -4.96 35.18 -26.90
C GLU A 76 -4.09 36.10 -26.02
N SER A 77 -3.60 35.58 -24.90
CA SER A 77 -2.54 36.24 -24.13
C SER A 77 -1.58 35.19 -23.57
N GLU A 78 -0.35 35.24 -24.08
CA GLU A 78 0.82 34.54 -23.57
C GLU A 78 1.07 34.93 -22.11
N GLU A 79 1.05 33.96 -21.20
CA GLU A 79 1.72 34.10 -19.91
C GLU A 79 2.52 32.83 -19.57
N GLN A 80 3.79 33.07 -19.24
CA GLN A 80 4.73 32.09 -18.73
C GLN A 80 4.21 31.45 -17.42
N PRO A 81 4.31 30.13 -17.22
CA PRO A 81 4.04 29.57 -15.91
C PRO A 81 5.24 29.77 -14.99
N GLN A 82 5.06 30.62 -13.98
CA GLN A 82 5.89 30.67 -12.78
C GLN A 82 5.84 29.31 -12.07
N SER A 83 7.01 28.70 -11.87
CA SER A 83 7.18 27.50 -11.08
C SER A 83 7.00 27.81 -9.60
N SER A 84 5.86 27.43 -9.03
CA SER A 84 5.68 27.32 -7.58
C SER A 84 6.19 25.95 -7.12
N GLU A 85 7.42 25.94 -6.60
CA GLU A 85 7.91 24.83 -5.77
C GLU A 85 7.01 24.70 -4.55
N SER A 86 6.32 23.58 -4.43
CA SER A 86 5.66 23.14 -3.20
C SER A 86 6.31 21.83 -2.79
N GLU A 87 7.19 21.91 -1.80
CA GLU A 87 7.66 20.75 -1.04
C GLU A 87 6.51 20.21 -0.19
N PRO A 88 6.22 18.91 -0.20
CA PRO A 88 5.44 18.30 0.87
C PRO A 88 6.37 17.80 1.96
N GLU A 89 6.08 18.25 3.19
CA GLU A 89 6.70 17.76 4.42
C GLU A 89 6.34 16.29 4.66
N ASP A 90 7.35 15.43 4.73
CA ASP A 90 7.23 14.09 5.28
C ASP A 90 7.64 14.13 6.76
N ASP A 91 6.63 14.28 7.62
CA ASP A 91 6.73 14.04 9.06
C ASP A 91 6.64 12.52 9.33
N TYR A 92 7.72 11.92 9.82
CA TYR A 92 7.62 10.74 10.66
C TYR A 92 8.74 10.69 11.70
N SER A 93 8.34 10.95 12.93
CA SER A 93 9.10 10.76 14.16
C SER A 93 9.44 9.27 14.38
N SER A 94 10.72 8.97 14.58
CA SER A 94 11.15 7.75 15.26
C SER A 94 12.42 8.03 16.06
N ASP A 95 12.22 8.61 17.24
CA ASP A 95 13.22 8.66 18.30
C ASP A 95 13.21 7.34 19.08
N ASN A 96 14.26 6.53 18.92
CA ASN A 96 14.86 5.83 20.06
C ASN A 96 16.23 5.23 19.71
N LYS A 97 17.33 5.90 20.13
CA LYS A 97 18.58 5.19 20.47
C LYS A 97 19.42 5.99 21.47
N PRO A 98 20.00 5.33 22.51
CA PRO A 98 20.74 6.02 23.55
C PRO A 98 22.21 6.30 23.17
N LYS A 99 22.72 7.36 23.80
CA LYS A 99 24.04 8.00 23.70
C LYS A 99 25.22 7.07 23.99
N THR A 100 26.33 7.28 23.29
CA THR A 100 27.70 7.02 23.79
C THR A 100 28.71 8.01 23.20
N LYS A 101 29.82 8.17 23.91
CA LYS A 101 30.62 9.39 24.09
C LYS A 101 31.74 9.62 23.05
N LYS A 102 31.98 10.91 22.85
CA LYS A 102 33.24 11.63 22.50
C LYS A 102 34.55 10.85 22.66
N ILE A 103 35.42 10.98 21.64
CA ILE A 103 36.87 11.14 21.82
C ILE A 103 37.37 12.27 20.92
N SER A 104 38.20 13.12 21.54
CA SER A 104 38.89 14.31 21.05
C SER A 104 40.39 14.06 20.89
N ALA A 105 41.04 14.64 19.88
CA ALA A 105 42.47 15.00 19.89
C ALA A 105 42.75 15.94 18.68
N SER A 106 43.06 17.23 18.91
CA SER A 106 44.43 17.81 19.04
C SER A 106 45.16 17.92 17.69
N ARG A 107 45.05 19.05 16.97
CA ARG A 107 45.97 20.22 16.95
C ARG A 107 47.46 19.87 16.81
N THR A 108 48.05 20.31 15.69
CA THR A 108 49.39 20.89 15.66
C THR A 108 49.41 22.00 14.62
N ALA A 109 49.99 23.14 15.01
CA ALA A 109 50.03 24.39 14.26
C ALA A 109 51.45 24.68 13.79
N THR A 110 51.58 25.30 12.62
CA THR A 110 52.78 26.04 12.24
C THR A 110 52.38 27.32 11.50
N LYS A 111 52.92 28.44 12.00
CA LYS A 111 52.84 29.84 11.52
C LYS A 111 53.32 29.94 10.05
N GLY A 112 52.95 30.92 9.22
CA GLY A 112 52.16 32.15 9.35
C GLY A 112 52.42 33.02 8.11
N SER A 113 51.53 33.98 7.81
CA SER A 113 51.86 35.31 7.27
C SER A 113 50.57 36.09 7.02
N THR A 114 50.61 37.37 7.35
CA THR A 114 49.51 38.30 7.43
C THR A 114 49.35 39.03 6.10
N THR A 115 48.15 39.04 5.51
CA THR A 115 47.74 40.16 4.64
C THR A 115 46.23 40.41 4.70
N THR A 116 45.95 41.70 4.75
CA THR A 116 44.73 42.49 4.88
C THR A 116 43.44 42.01 4.19
N LYS A 117 42.32 42.30 4.87
CA LYS A 117 40.92 42.17 4.46
C LYS A 117 40.60 42.84 3.12
N THR A 118 39.82 42.14 2.29
CA THR A 118 38.68 42.70 1.56
C THR A 118 37.52 41.71 1.66
N ARG A 119 36.35 42.22 2.07
CA ARG A 119 35.06 41.53 2.00
C ARG A 119 34.66 41.51 0.53
N ASP A 120 34.38 40.33 -0.02
CA ASP A 120 33.47 40.21 -1.16
C ASP A 120 32.66 38.92 -1.05
N SER A 121 31.45 39.03 -1.54
CA SER A 121 30.29 38.15 -1.38
C SER A 121 30.51 36.75 -1.94
N VAL A 122 30.02 35.77 -1.18
CA VAL A 122 29.84 34.38 -1.60
C VAL A 122 28.69 34.34 -2.60
N GLY A 123 29.01 34.11 -3.87
CA GLY A 123 28.08 33.73 -4.93
C GLY A 123 28.36 32.30 -5.38
N THR A 124 27.40 31.42 -5.12
CA THR A 124 27.41 29.99 -5.45
C THR A 124 27.39 29.77 -6.97
N GLY A 125 28.29 28.92 -7.47
CA GLY A 125 28.23 28.43 -8.84
C GLY A 125 29.44 27.58 -9.20
N ASN A 126 29.30 26.25 -9.12
CA ASN A 126 30.23 25.32 -9.77
C ASN A 126 30.07 25.44 -11.29
N GLY A 127 30.68 26.47 -11.87
CA GLY A 127 30.87 26.57 -13.30
C GLY A 127 32.05 25.70 -13.72
N GLU A 128 31.79 24.62 -14.45
CA GLU A 128 32.82 24.04 -15.31
C GLU A 128 33.34 25.17 -16.21
N LYS A 129 34.65 25.43 -16.16
CA LYS A 129 35.29 26.39 -17.04
C LYS A 129 35.21 25.85 -18.47
N THR A 130 34.14 26.18 -19.17
CA THR A 130 34.13 26.13 -20.63
C THR A 130 35.26 27.08 -21.05
N GLY A 131 36.28 26.57 -21.75
CA GLY A 131 37.44 27.35 -22.20
C GLY A 131 37.11 28.37 -23.29
N LEU A 132 35.92 28.98 -23.20
CA LEU A 132 35.33 29.87 -24.17
C LEU A 132 35.46 31.30 -23.64
N GLY A 133 35.98 32.20 -24.48
CA GLY A 133 36.15 33.61 -24.13
C GLY A 133 34.82 34.31 -23.80
N PRO A 134 34.88 35.48 -23.12
CA PRO A 134 33.68 36.24 -22.78
C PRO A 134 32.86 36.55 -24.03
N GLY A 135 31.58 36.15 -24.04
CA GLY A 135 30.65 36.37 -25.14
C GLY A 135 30.36 35.16 -26.04
N THR A 136 30.89 33.98 -25.75
CA THR A 136 30.53 32.76 -26.52
C THR A 136 29.34 32.04 -25.88
N GLU A 137 28.14 32.23 -26.44
CA GLU A 137 26.97 31.42 -26.08
C GLU A 137 27.03 30.06 -26.80
N VAL A 138 27.06 28.98 -26.04
CA VAL A 138 26.92 27.62 -26.60
C VAL A 138 25.43 27.33 -26.74
N ILE A 139 24.89 27.49 -27.95
CA ILE A 139 23.53 27.07 -28.28
C ILE A 139 23.50 25.54 -28.37
N ILE A 140 23.26 24.87 -27.24
CA ILE A 140 23.00 23.42 -27.24
C ILE A 140 21.56 23.23 -27.71
N LYS A 141 21.39 22.80 -28.97
CA LYS A 141 20.07 22.40 -29.47
C LYS A 141 19.57 21.23 -28.61
N LYS A 142 18.45 21.43 -27.89
CA LYS A 142 17.81 20.34 -27.16
C LYS A 142 17.46 19.22 -28.16
N PRO A 143 17.78 17.95 -27.86
CA PRO A 143 17.40 16.85 -28.72
C PRO A 143 15.87 16.80 -28.84
N LYS A 144 15.39 16.53 -30.05
CA LYS A 144 13.96 16.29 -30.31
C LYS A 144 13.60 14.89 -29.86
N ALA A 145 12.32 14.68 -29.53
CA ALA A 145 11.82 13.34 -29.27
C ALA A 145 12.08 12.42 -30.47
N ARG A 146 12.37 11.14 -30.20
CA ARG A 146 12.52 10.11 -31.22
C ARG A 146 11.25 10.05 -32.07
N PRO A 147 11.36 10.07 -33.40
CA PRO A 147 10.17 9.95 -34.25
C PRO A 147 9.49 8.60 -33.99
N ALA A 148 8.15 8.59 -34.05
CA ALA A 148 7.36 7.36 -33.93
C ALA A 148 7.75 6.30 -35.00
N GLY A 149 8.32 6.75 -36.12
CA GLY A 149 8.72 5.86 -37.21
C GLY A 149 7.49 5.34 -37.95
N LYS A 150 7.41 4.01 -38.12
CA LYS A 150 6.29 3.36 -38.84
C LYS A 150 5.13 2.94 -37.93
N THR A 151 5.36 2.92 -36.61
CA THR A 151 4.37 2.51 -35.62
C THR A 151 3.79 3.76 -34.98
N PRO A 152 2.49 4.03 -35.08
CA PRO A 152 1.89 5.14 -34.33
C PRO A 152 1.84 4.81 -32.84
N TYR A 153 1.82 5.84 -32.00
CA TYR A 153 1.47 5.69 -30.59
C TYR A 153 -0.03 5.40 -30.48
N THR A 154 -0.41 4.41 -29.68
CA THR A 154 -1.81 4.06 -29.39
C THR A 154 -1.95 3.80 -27.90
N ASP A 155 -3.15 4.01 -27.37
CA ASP A 155 -3.37 3.93 -25.92
C ASP A 155 -3.29 2.49 -25.40
N GLU A 156 -3.59 1.49 -26.23
CA GLU A 156 -3.64 0.07 -25.87
C GLU A 156 -2.32 -0.68 -26.06
N THR A 157 -1.29 -0.08 -26.67
CA THR A 157 -0.02 -0.77 -26.94
C THR A 157 1.18 0.08 -26.54
N LEU A 158 2.15 -0.53 -25.87
CA LEU A 158 3.40 0.15 -25.55
C LEU A 158 4.26 0.33 -26.79
N HIS A 159 4.69 1.56 -27.02
CA HIS A 159 5.51 1.89 -28.16
C HIS A 159 6.97 1.43 -27.95
N PRO A 160 7.66 0.86 -28.96
CA PRO A 160 9.06 0.42 -28.83
C PRO A 160 10.03 1.53 -28.37
N ASN A 161 9.76 2.78 -28.73
CA ASN A 161 10.54 3.94 -28.27
C ASN A 161 10.56 4.09 -26.74
N THR A 162 9.49 3.67 -26.04
CA THR A 162 9.44 3.68 -24.57
C THR A 162 10.49 2.74 -23.98
N PHE A 163 10.66 1.56 -24.56
CA PHE A 163 11.69 0.60 -24.17
C PHE A 163 13.09 1.08 -24.52
N LEU A 164 13.27 1.67 -25.71
CA LEU A 164 14.55 2.27 -26.10
C LEU A 164 14.96 3.42 -25.17
N PHE A 165 14.01 4.28 -24.77
CA PHE A 165 14.26 5.32 -23.78
C PHE A 165 14.70 4.73 -22.43
N LEU A 166 14.01 3.70 -21.93
CA LEU A 166 14.39 3.04 -20.68
C LEU A 166 15.78 2.39 -20.76
N GLN A 167 16.16 1.86 -21.93
CA GLN A 167 17.49 1.30 -22.17
C GLN A 167 18.56 2.39 -22.15
N ASP A 168 18.29 3.53 -22.79
CA ASP A 168 19.20 4.68 -22.77
C ASP A 168 19.32 5.30 -21.38
N LEU A 169 18.22 5.35 -20.62
CA LEU A 169 18.21 5.79 -19.23
C LEU A 169 19.04 4.86 -18.33
N LYS A 170 18.97 3.54 -18.56
CA LYS A 170 19.80 2.55 -17.85
C LYS A 170 21.28 2.78 -18.11
N ALA A 171 21.67 3.06 -19.36
CA ALA A 171 23.04 3.35 -19.74
C ALA A 171 23.54 4.72 -19.23
N ASN A 172 22.66 5.72 -19.13
CA ASN A 172 23.00 7.10 -18.85
C ASN A 172 22.26 7.66 -17.62
N ASN A 173 22.23 6.90 -16.53
CA ASN A 173 21.40 7.20 -15.35
C ASN A 173 21.96 8.36 -14.50
N ASN A 174 21.84 9.58 -15.00
CA ASN A 174 22.24 10.81 -14.33
C ASN A 174 21.29 11.98 -14.66
N ARG A 175 21.19 12.94 -13.73
CA ARG A 175 20.24 14.06 -13.85
C ARG A 175 20.48 14.96 -15.07
N PRO A 176 21.73 15.34 -15.43
CA PRO A 176 21.99 16.14 -16.62
C PRO A 176 21.51 15.45 -17.90
N TRP A 177 21.72 14.14 -18.03
CA TRP A 177 21.29 13.38 -19.20
C TRP A 177 19.77 13.35 -19.34
N LEU A 178 19.02 13.09 -18.27
CA LEU A 178 17.55 13.10 -18.33
C LEU A 178 17.02 14.50 -18.68
N LYS A 179 17.62 15.56 -18.14
CA LYS A 179 17.24 16.95 -18.47
C LYS A 179 17.46 17.27 -19.95
N MET A 180 18.51 16.73 -20.57
CA MET A 180 18.73 16.88 -22.00
C MET A 180 17.70 16.09 -22.82
N ASN A 181 17.29 14.91 -22.34
CA ASN A 181 16.35 14.01 -23.03
C ASN A 181 14.91 14.09 -22.49
N ASP A 182 14.50 15.23 -21.93
CA ASP A 182 13.19 15.40 -21.29
C ASP A 182 12.04 15.14 -22.27
N LEU A 183 12.17 15.54 -23.54
CA LEU A 183 11.13 15.27 -24.55
C LEU A 183 10.91 13.77 -24.82
N ASP A 184 11.98 12.98 -24.88
CA ASP A 184 11.90 11.51 -25.00
C ASP A 184 11.22 10.92 -23.74
N PHE A 185 11.62 11.41 -22.56
CA PHE A 185 11.02 11.00 -21.30
C PHE A 185 9.52 11.30 -21.23
N ARG A 186 9.08 12.51 -21.58
CA ARG A 186 7.66 12.90 -21.56
C ARG A 186 6.82 12.09 -22.54
N GLN A 187 7.36 11.76 -23.71
CA GLN A 187 6.67 10.91 -24.67
C GLN A 187 6.53 9.47 -24.15
N ALA A 188 7.59 8.92 -23.55
CA ALA A 188 7.56 7.59 -22.93
C ALA A 188 6.65 7.54 -21.68
N GLU A 189 6.64 8.61 -20.88
CA GLU A 189 5.75 8.77 -19.72
C GLU A 189 4.28 8.81 -20.17
N LYS A 190 3.96 9.57 -21.23
CA LYS A 190 2.60 9.62 -21.79
C LYS A 190 2.14 8.26 -22.30
N ASP A 191 2.99 7.56 -23.04
CA ASP A 191 2.73 6.20 -23.57
C ASP A 191 2.48 5.18 -22.44
N TRP A 192 3.26 5.26 -21.37
CA TRP A 192 3.03 4.44 -20.18
C TRP A 192 1.71 4.77 -19.48
N TYR A 193 1.33 6.05 -19.41
CA TYR A 193 0.11 6.49 -18.74
C TYR A 193 -1.14 6.01 -19.47
N SER A 194 -1.19 6.14 -20.79
CA SER A 194 -2.31 5.64 -21.61
C SER A 194 -2.43 4.12 -21.51
N PHE A 195 -1.31 3.40 -21.50
CA PHE A 195 -1.31 1.94 -21.33
C PHE A 195 -1.82 1.51 -19.96
N VAL A 196 -1.44 2.22 -18.89
CA VAL A 196 -1.94 1.97 -17.53
C VAL A 196 -3.43 2.26 -17.41
N GLU A 197 -3.93 3.30 -18.08
CA GLU A 197 -5.36 3.59 -18.15
C GLU A 197 -6.13 2.42 -18.80
N ALA A 198 -5.64 1.93 -19.95
CA ALA A 198 -6.21 0.76 -20.61
C ALA A 198 -6.16 -0.52 -19.74
N ILE A 199 -5.05 -0.76 -19.03
CA ILE A 199 -4.96 -1.88 -18.05
C ILE A 199 -6.00 -1.69 -16.94
N THR A 200 -6.17 -0.47 -16.44
CA THR A 200 -7.08 -0.18 -15.33
C THR A 200 -8.51 -0.52 -15.72
N SER A 201 -8.96 -0.13 -16.92
CA SER A 201 -10.28 -0.49 -17.42
C SER A 201 -10.50 -2.01 -17.44
N ARG A 202 -9.54 -2.78 -17.97
CA ARG A 202 -9.62 -4.25 -17.98
C ARG A 202 -9.57 -4.86 -16.57
N LEU A 203 -8.78 -4.28 -15.67
CA LEU A 203 -8.64 -4.80 -14.31
C LEU A 203 -9.91 -4.59 -13.49
N VAL A 204 -10.62 -3.46 -13.66
CA VAL A 204 -11.91 -3.21 -12.99
C VAL A 204 -12.97 -4.23 -13.45
N GLU A 205 -12.95 -4.64 -14.71
CA GLU A 205 -13.81 -5.73 -15.22
C GLU A 205 -13.45 -7.09 -14.59
N ILE A 206 -12.16 -7.32 -14.34
CA ILE A 206 -11.65 -8.55 -13.74
C ILE A 206 -11.98 -8.60 -12.24
N ASP A 207 -11.71 -7.53 -11.48
CA ASP A 207 -11.82 -7.43 -10.03
C ASP A 207 -12.60 -6.16 -9.65
N ASP A 208 -13.87 -6.36 -9.31
CA ASP A 208 -14.84 -5.34 -8.93
C ASP A 208 -14.50 -4.63 -7.61
N THR A 209 -13.55 -5.17 -6.85
CA THR A 209 -13.07 -4.53 -5.62
C THR A 209 -12.04 -3.43 -5.88
N VAL A 210 -11.47 -3.38 -7.09
CA VAL A 210 -10.53 -2.32 -7.50
C VAL A 210 -11.34 -1.15 -8.06
N PRO A 211 -11.31 0.03 -7.42
CA PRO A 211 -11.98 1.20 -7.96
C PRO A 211 -11.22 1.81 -9.14
N GLU A 212 -11.94 2.51 -10.01
CA GLU A 212 -11.35 3.36 -11.02
C GLU A 212 -10.73 4.59 -10.33
N LEU A 213 -9.40 4.58 -10.22
CA LEU A 213 -8.63 5.65 -9.59
C LEU A 213 -7.85 6.43 -10.65
N PRO A 214 -7.58 7.72 -10.39
CA PRO A 214 -6.69 8.50 -11.25
C PRO A 214 -5.34 7.78 -11.45
N VAL A 215 -4.83 7.78 -12.68
CA VAL A 215 -3.58 7.11 -13.07
C VAL A 215 -2.39 7.47 -12.14
N LYS A 216 -2.34 8.71 -11.64
CA LYS A 216 -1.34 9.19 -10.69
C LYS A 216 -1.33 8.45 -9.34
N ASP A 217 -2.43 7.82 -8.95
CA ASP A 217 -2.59 7.11 -7.68
C ASP A 217 -2.26 5.61 -7.80
N VAL A 218 -2.05 5.12 -9.03
CA VAL A 218 -1.61 3.74 -9.33
C VAL A 218 -0.17 3.66 -9.86
N ILE A 219 0.29 4.64 -10.65
CA ILE A 219 1.65 4.66 -11.21
C ILE A 219 2.69 5.01 -10.14
N PHE A 220 3.88 4.42 -10.17
CA PHE A 220 5.02 4.87 -9.36
C PHE A 220 5.88 5.90 -10.09
N ARG A 221 6.46 6.83 -9.32
CA ARG A 221 7.46 7.77 -9.85
C ARG A 221 8.70 7.01 -10.39
N ILE A 222 9.27 7.54 -11.46
CA ILE A 222 10.53 7.03 -12.04
C ILE A 222 11.74 7.32 -11.15
N TYR A 223 11.68 8.34 -10.29
CA TYR A 223 12.76 8.70 -9.38
C TYR A 223 13.00 7.60 -8.32
N ARG A 224 14.27 7.33 -8.01
CA ARG A 224 14.70 6.42 -6.96
C ARG A 224 14.82 7.17 -5.62
N ASP A 225 14.63 6.47 -4.51
CA ASP A 225 15.13 6.94 -3.21
C ASP A 225 16.55 6.39 -3.00
N ILE A 226 17.53 7.29 -2.94
CA ILE A 226 18.95 6.94 -2.86
C ILE A 226 19.50 6.99 -1.43
N ARG A 227 18.75 7.50 -0.45
CA ARG A 227 19.26 7.73 0.92
C ARG A 227 19.74 6.45 1.61
N PHE A 228 19.13 5.32 1.25
CA PHE A 228 19.40 4.01 1.83
C PHE A 228 19.74 2.94 0.79
N SER A 229 19.84 3.32 -0.49
CA SER A 229 20.14 2.36 -1.56
C SER A 229 21.65 2.21 -1.73
N PRO A 230 22.18 0.97 -1.85
CA PRO A 230 23.58 0.78 -2.23
C PRO A 230 23.84 1.21 -3.67
N ASP A 231 22.78 1.31 -4.48
CA ASP A 231 22.79 1.81 -5.86
C ASP A 231 22.59 3.33 -5.85
N PRO A 232 23.60 4.14 -6.24
CA PRO A 232 23.53 5.59 -6.21
C PRO A 232 22.76 6.19 -7.40
N THR A 233 22.18 5.39 -8.29
CA THR A 233 21.48 5.90 -9.48
C THR A 233 20.19 6.65 -9.12
N PRO A 234 19.96 7.85 -9.68
CA PRO A 234 18.82 8.70 -9.33
C PRO A 234 17.47 8.22 -9.89
N TYR A 235 17.47 7.40 -10.95
CA TYR A 235 16.25 6.97 -11.64
C TYR A 235 16.12 5.46 -11.71
N LYS A 236 14.88 4.98 -11.76
CA LYS A 236 14.54 3.59 -12.05
C LYS A 236 14.53 3.41 -13.58
N PRO A 237 15.28 2.45 -14.15
CA PRO A 237 15.25 2.17 -15.58
C PRO A 237 14.02 1.32 -15.98
N HIS A 238 12.85 1.63 -15.39
CA HIS A 238 11.59 0.97 -15.64
C HIS A 238 10.43 1.88 -15.24
N PHE A 239 9.27 1.65 -15.83
CA PHE A 239 8.00 2.16 -15.33
C PHE A 239 7.26 1.08 -14.56
N SER A 240 6.44 1.47 -13.58
CA SER A 240 5.65 0.51 -12.81
C SER A 240 4.37 1.12 -12.27
N ALA A 241 3.36 0.29 -12.06
CA ALA A 241 2.08 0.63 -11.47
C ALA A 241 1.61 -0.47 -10.52
N ALA A 242 0.81 -0.09 -9.52
CA ALA A 242 0.14 -1.02 -8.63
C ALA A 242 -1.32 -0.63 -8.41
N TRP A 243 -2.18 -1.64 -8.30
CA TRP A 243 -3.61 -1.50 -8.08
C TRP A 243 -4.03 -2.28 -6.85
N SER A 244 -4.88 -1.67 -6.03
CA SER A 244 -5.57 -2.32 -4.92
C SER A 244 -6.87 -1.56 -4.67
N ARG A 245 -7.67 -1.97 -3.67
CA ARG A 245 -8.88 -1.24 -3.27
C ARG A 245 -8.64 0.24 -2.93
N THR A 246 -7.40 0.64 -2.64
CA THR A 246 -7.00 2.02 -2.33
C THR A 246 -5.87 2.53 -3.22
N GLY A 247 -5.68 1.94 -4.41
CA GLY A 247 -4.62 2.30 -5.35
C GLY A 247 -3.27 1.69 -4.97
N ARG A 248 -2.15 2.37 -5.27
CA ARG A 248 -0.79 1.84 -4.99
C ARG A 248 -0.40 1.82 -3.50
N LYS A 249 -1.20 2.44 -2.63
CA LYS A 249 -0.97 2.56 -1.18
C LYS A 249 -2.11 1.89 -0.42
N GLY A 250 -1.84 1.50 0.82
CA GLY A 250 -2.85 0.98 1.75
C GLY A 250 -2.53 -0.43 2.26
N PRO A 251 -3.41 -1.01 3.10
CA PRO A 251 -3.18 -2.29 3.76
C PRO A 251 -3.56 -3.50 2.90
N TYR A 252 -4.13 -3.29 1.72
CA TYR A 252 -4.66 -4.34 0.86
C TYR A 252 -3.54 -5.03 0.06
N ALA A 253 -3.73 -6.32 -0.20
CA ALA A 253 -3.02 -7.01 -1.27
C ALA A 253 -3.39 -6.37 -2.61
N GLY A 254 -2.42 -6.27 -3.50
CA GLY A 254 -2.58 -5.58 -4.77
C GLY A 254 -1.90 -6.29 -5.94
N TYR A 255 -2.23 -5.80 -7.13
CA TYR A 255 -1.62 -6.16 -8.40
C TYR A 255 -0.45 -5.22 -8.69
N TYR A 256 0.55 -5.70 -9.41
CA TYR A 256 1.75 -4.96 -9.77
C TYR A 256 2.19 -5.28 -11.19
N VAL A 257 2.45 -4.24 -11.98
CA VAL A 257 3.04 -4.36 -13.32
C VAL A 257 4.26 -3.44 -13.38
N GLN A 258 5.34 -3.94 -13.93
CA GLN A 258 6.56 -3.21 -14.23
C GLN A 258 6.98 -3.51 -15.67
N VAL A 259 7.31 -2.47 -16.42
CA VAL A 259 7.84 -2.58 -17.78
C VAL A 259 9.29 -2.11 -17.80
N SER A 260 10.16 -2.99 -18.27
CA SER A 260 11.60 -2.80 -18.29
C SER A 260 12.16 -3.51 -19.52
N PRO A 261 13.12 -2.88 -20.23
CA PRO A 261 13.76 -3.52 -21.37
C PRO A 261 14.61 -4.73 -20.95
N ASP A 262 15.02 -5.50 -21.95
CA ASP A 262 15.89 -6.69 -21.83
C ASP A 262 15.17 -7.88 -21.17
N ASP A 263 13.89 -8.09 -21.48
CA ASP A 263 13.03 -9.14 -20.91
C ASP A 263 12.96 -9.09 -19.36
N GLN A 264 13.12 -7.89 -18.80
CA GLN A 264 13.05 -7.64 -17.36
C GLN A 264 11.70 -7.07 -16.91
N SER A 265 10.72 -6.99 -17.82
CA SER A 265 9.34 -6.67 -17.45
C SER A 265 8.80 -7.73 -16.49
N PHE A 266 8.01 -7.30 -15.52
CA PHE A 266 7.56 -8.13 -14.41
C PHE A 266 6.11 -7.85 -14.08
N ILE A 267 5.35 -8.92 -13.84
CA ILE A 267 3.99 -8.83 -13.32
C ILE A 267 3.88 -9.67 -12.06
N GLY A 268 3.10 -9.20 -11.10
CA GLY A 268 2.86 -9.93 -9.89
C GLY A 268 1.71 -9.37 -9.08
N GLY A 269 1.51 -9.97 -7.93
CA GLY A 269 0.51 -9.52 -6.99
C GLY A 269 0.61 -10.27 -5.66
N GLY A 270 -0.04 -9.70 -4.66
CA GLY A 270 -0.17 -10.28 -3.34
C GLY A 270 0.08 -9.28 -2.23
N LEU A 271 0.45 -9.81 -1.07
CA LEU A 271 0.68 -9.02 0.14
C LEU A 271 2.19 -8.85 0.36
N TRP A 272 2.72 -7.72 -0.11
CA TRP A 272 4.16 -7.40 -0.05
C TRP A 272 4.48 -6.58 1.19
N HIS A 273 5.43 -7.05 2.01
CA HIS A 273 5.84 -6.43 3.28
C HIS A 273 4.71 -5.80 4.12
N PRO A 274 3.64 -6.56 4.43
CA PRO A 274 2.61 -6.09 5.34
C PRO A 274 3.14 -5.73 6.72
N ASP A 275 2.42 -4.84 7.40
CA ASP A 275 2.64 -4.53 8.81
C ASP A 275 2.40 -5.76 9.71
N ALA A 276 2.74 -5.60 11.00
CA ALA A 276 2.65 -6.68 11.97
C ALA A 276 1.23 -7.27 12.12
N ALA A 277 0.19 -6.44 12.06
CA ALA A 277 -1.19 -6.87 12.24
C ALA A 277 -1.71 -7.75 11.06
N PRO A 278 -1.61 -7.33 9.77
CA PRO A 278 -1.94 -8.20 8.65
C PRO A 278 -1.08 -9.46 8.59
N THR A 279 0.22 -9.37 8.92
CA THR A 279 1.09 -10.55 9.01
C THR A 279 0.59 -11.56 10.04
N ALA A 280 0.16 -11.09 11.21
CA ALA A 280 -0.40 -11.95 12.25
C ALA A 280 -1.76 -12.53 11.84
N ALA A 281 -2.60 -11.77 11.14
CA ALA A 281 -3.86 -12.26 10.59
C ALA A 281 -3.64 -13.40 9.59
N MET A 282 -2.69 -13.23 8.66
CA MET A 282 -2.31 -14.28 7.71
C MET A 282 -1.82 -15.54 8.41
N ARG A 283 -0.94 -15.42 9.41
CA ARG A 283 -0.46 -16.58 10.17
C ARG A 283 -1.58 -17.30 10.90
N ARG A 284 -2.51 -16.58 11.53
CA ARG A 284 -3.71 -17.16 12.17
C ARG A 284 -4.63 -17.85 11.17
N SER A 285 -4.76 -17.33 9.95
CA SER A 285 -5.56 -17.97 8.90
C SER A 285 -4.91 -19.27 8.43
N ILE A 286 -3.58 -19.28 8.25
CA ILE A 286 -2.84 -20.48 7.81
C ILE A 286 -2.84 -21.56 8.89
N ASP A 287 -2.74 -21.17 10.17
CA ASP A 287 -2.78 -22.08 11.32
C ASP A 287 -4.15 -22.77 11.46
N ARG A 288 -5.24 -22.00 11.35
CA ARG A 288 -6.61 -22.53 11.51
C ARG A 288 -7.17 -23.21 10.26
N HIS A 289 -6.87 -22.65 9.08
CA HIS A 289 -7.49 -23.02 7.80
C HIS A 289 -6.48 -23.01 6.64
N PRO A 290 -5.41 -23.83 6.71
CA PRO A 290 -4.39 -23.87 5.67
C PRO A 290 -4.93 -24.23 4.28
N GLU A 291 -6.00 -25.03 4.23
CA GLU A 291 -6.68 -25.46 3.02
C GLU A 291 -7.19 -24.30 2.15
N ARG A 292 -7.52 -23.15 2.76
CA ARG A 292 -7.99 -21.96 2.01
C ARG A 292 -6.90 -21.41 1.10
N LEU A 293 -5.70 -21.18 1.66
CA LEU A 293 -4.54 -20.72 0.88
C LEU A 293 -4.10 -21.79 -0.13
N LYS A 294 -4.06 -23.05 0.30
CA LYS A 294 -3.67 -24.18 -0.55
C LYS A 294 -4.55 -24.30 -1.78
N ARG A 295 -5.87 -24.24 -1.61
CA ARG A 295 -6.86 -24.28 -2.69
C ARG A 295 -6.58 -23.21 -3.75
N VAL A 296 -6.40 -21.98 -3.31
CA VAL A 296 -6.12 -20.83 -4.18
C VAL A 296 -4.81 -21.00 -4.95
N LEU A 297 -3.75 -21.45 -4.28
CA LEU A 297 -2.47 -21.71 -4.94
C LEU A 297 -2.52 -22.92 -5.90
N THR A 298 -3.49 -23.83 -5.71
CA THR A 298 -3.70 -24.98 -6.61
C THR A 298 -4.54 -24.66 -7.85
N GLU A 299 -4.96 -23.41 -8.04
CA GLU A 299 -5.70 -22.98 -9.23
C GLU A 299 -4.88 -23.16 -10.53
N PRO A 300 -5.43 -23.80 -11.58
CA PRO A 300 -4.68 -24.13 -12.79
C PRO A 300 -4.03 -22.92 -13.48
N GLY A 301 -4.74 -21.79 -13.55
CA GLY A 301 -4.25 -20.55 -14.18
C GLY A 301 -3.04 -19.99 -13.44
N LEU A 302 -3.19 -19.79 -12.12
CA LEU A 302 -2.15 -19.27 -11.25
C LEU A 302 -0.89 -20.15 -11.26
N ARG A 303 -1.05 -21.48 -11.20
CA ARG A 303 0.09 -22.42 -11.26
C ARG A 303 0.87 -22.32 -12.56
N LYS A 304 0.17 -22.28 -13.69
CA LYS A 304 0.80 -22.18 -15.02
C LYS A 304 1.53 -20.85 -15.17
N ALA A 305 0.90 -19.76 -14.77
CA ALA A 305 1.43 -18.41 -14.93
C ALA A 305 2.59 -18.07 -13.97
N PHE A 306 2.50 -18.45 -12.69
CA PHE A 306 3.38 -17.94 -11.64
C PHE A 306 4.22 -19.00 -10.91
N LEU A 307 3.80 -20.26 -10.96
CA LEU A 307 4.50 -21.37 -10.30
C LEU A 307 5.17 -22.31 -11.31
N LYS A 308 5.58 -21.78 -12.47
CA LYS A 308 6.32 -22.50 -13.51
C LYS A 308 5.64 -23.82 -13.95
N GLY A 309 4.31 -23.87 -13.89
CA GLY A 309 3.55 -25.05 -14.31
C GLY A 309 3.76 -26.30 -13.45
N VAL A 310 4.16 -26.16 -12.18
CA VAL A 310 4.27 -27.29 -11.23
C VAL A 310 3.03 -28.19 -11.30
N GLY A 311 3.16 -29.51 -11.20
CA GLY A 311 2.03 -30.46 -11.24
C GLY A 311 1.03 -30.26 -10.10
N LYS A 312 -0.17 -30.84 -10.16
CA LYS A 312 -1.29 -30.62 -9.20
C LYS A 312 -1.02 -31.06 -7.75
N ASP A 313 0.16 -31.60 -7.48
CA ASP A 313 0.58 -32.02 -6.15
C ASP A 313 0.71 -30.82 -5.21
N GLU A 314 -0.14 -30.78 -4.17
CA GLU A 314 -0.21 -29.67 -3.22
C GLU A 314 1.14 -29.39 -2.55
N LYS A 315 1.88 -30.43 -2.14
CA LYS A 315 3.19 -30.26 -1.48
C LYS A 315 4.19 -29.58 -2.41
N LYS A 316 4.22 -29.95 -3.69
CA LYS A 316 5.07 -29.28 -4.69
C LYS A 316 4.66 -27.84 -4.93
N VAL A 317 3.35 -27.54 -4.98
CA VAL A 317 2.83 -26.18 -5.12
C VAL A 317 3.23 -25.32 -3.92
N MET A 318 3.04 -25.80 -2.69
CA MET A 318 3.44 -25.09 -1.47
C MET A 318 4.94 -24.83 -1.44
N LYS A 319 5.75 -25.84 -1.77
CA LYS A 319 7.21 -25.70 -1.85
C LYS A 319 7.63 -24.64 -2.87
N ALA A 320 6.98 -24.58 -4.03
CA ALA A 320 7.25 -23.58 -5.05
C ALA A 320 6.87 -22.16 -4.57
N PHE A 321 5.74 -22.02 -3.89
CA PHE A 321 5.29 -20.74 -3.32
C PHE A 321 6.17 -20.26 -2.15
N VAL A 322 6.59 -21.17 -1.28
CA VAL A 322 7.55 -20.86 -0.21
C VAL A 322 8.88 -20.42 -0.83
N ALA A 323 9.36 -21.12 -1.86
CA ALA A 323 10.60 -20.77 -2.54
C ALA A 323 10.55 -19.37 -3.19
N SER A 324 9.41 -18.96 -3.76
CA SER A 324 9.26 -17.61 -4.33
C SER A 324 9.22 -16.49 -3.28
N ASN A 325 8.97 -16.81 -2.01
CA ASN A 325 8.88 -15.85 -0.90
C ASN A 325 10.00 -16.02 0.15
N ALA A 326 10.98 -16.90 -0.11
CA ALA A 326 11.97 -17.34 0.88
C ALA A 326 12.94 -16.24 1.31
N GLU A 327 13.25 -15.27 0.43
CA GLU A 327 14.23 -14.21 0.70
C GLU A 327 13.85 -13.37 1.93
N ASN A 328 12.55 -13.11 2.11
CA ASN A 328 12.03 -12.30 3.21
C ASN A 328 11.52 -13.13 4.40
N ALA A 329 11.61 -14.46 4.32
CA ALA A 329 11.10 -15.35 5.36
C ALA A 329 11.92 -15.27 6.66
N LEU A 330 11.28 -15.59 7.79
CA LEU A 330 11.96 -15.73 9.07
C LEU A 330 12.94 -16.91 9.03
N LYS A 331 14.12 -16.76 9.64
CA LYS A 331 15.10 -17.84 9.82
C LYS A 331 14.66 -18.87 10.88
N THR A 332 13.84 -18.43 11.82
CA THR A 332 13.33 -19.22 12.96
C THR A 332 11.82 -19.29 12.93
N LYS A 333 11.23 -20.11 13.83
CA LYS A 333 9.78 -20.15 14.01
C LYS A 333 9.23 -18.76 14.38
N PRO A 334 8.05 -18.37 13.87
CA PRO A 334 7.36 -17.19 14.36
C PRO A 334 6.96 -17.38 15.83
N LYS A 335 6.87 -16.28 16.58
CA LYS A 335 6.46 -16.29 17.99
C LYS A 335 5.04 -16.85 18.10
N GLY A 336 4.83 -17.79 19.04
CA GLY A 336 3.52 -18.39 19.31
C GLY A 336 3.21 -19.67 18.53
N TYR A 337 4.15 -20.15 17.69
CA TYR A 337 3.98 -21.38 16.94
C TYR A 337 5.04 -22.41 17.32
N GLU A 338 4.70 -23.69 17.19
CA GLU A 338 5.65 -24.78 17.41
C GLU A 338 6.57 -25.03 16.23
N ALA A 339 7.77 -25.53 16.50
CA ALA A 339 8.77 -25.78 15.46
C ALA A 339 8.32 -26.91 14.51
N ASP A 340 7.56 -27.88 15.03
CA ASP A 340 7.11 -29.07 14.32
C ASP A 340 5.73 -28.90 13.66
N HIS A 341 5.24 -27.67 13.55
CA HIS A 341 3.96 -27.39 12.91
C HIS A 341 4.00 -27.79 11.42
N SER A 342 2.98 -28.50 10.95
CA SER A 342 2.81 -28.95 9.55
C SER A 342 3.03 -27.84 8.49
N GLU A 343 2.58 -26.61 8.76
CA GLU A 343 2.63 -25.46 7.86
C GLU A 343 3.71 -24.44 8.26
N ILE A 344 4.72 -24.86 9.04
CA ILE A 344 5.75 -23.95 9.59
C ILE A 344 6.47 -23.14 8.51
N GLU A 345 6.68 -23.71 7.32
CA GLU A 345 7.32 -23.02 6.20
C GLU A 345 6.48 -21.83 5.71
N LEU A 346 5.16 -21.98 5.64
CA LEU A 346 4.23 -20.91 5.28
C LEU A 346 4.14 -19.86 6.39
N LEU A 347 4.09 -20.28 7.65
CA LEU A 347 4.01 -19.37 8.80
C LEU A 347 5.26 -18.49 8.95
N ARG A 348 6.42 -18.97 8.50
CA ARG A 348 7.68 -18.20 8.50
C ARG A 348 7.69 -17.07 7.47
N LEU A 349 6.82 -17.10 6.47
CA LEU A 349 6.76 -16.04 5.46
C LEU A 349 6.40 -14.69 6.09
N LYS A 350 6.91 -13.63 5.46
CA LYS A 350 6.58 -12.23 5.77
C LYS A 350 5.88 -11.54 4.61
N SER A 351 5.88 -12.14 3.43
CA SER A 351 5.20 -11.66 2.25
C SER A 351 4.56 -12.85 1.58
N TYR A 352 3.41 -12.62 0.97
CA TYR A 352 2.61 -13.63 0.30
C TYR A 352 2.37 -13.12 -1.11
N THR A 353 3.40 -13.21 -1.95
CA THR A 353 3.38 -12.67 -3.32
C THR A 353 3.68 -13.75 -4.34
N LEU A 354 3.19 -13.50 -5.55
CA LEU A 354 3.51 -14.24 -6.75
C LEU A 354 3.92 -13.24 -7.83
N GLY A 355 4.83 -13.65 -8.70
CA GLY A 355 5.17 -12.86 -9.85
C GLY A 355 6.01 -13.63 -10.85
N SER A 356 5.96 -13.16 -12.09
CA SER A 356 6.62 -13.74 -13.24
C SER A 356 7.17 -12.63 -14.14
N ARG A 357 8.21 -12.97 -14.90
CA ARG A 357 8.73 -12.09 -15.93
C ARG A 357 7.89 -12.22 -17.19
N ILE A 358 7.73 -11.12 -17.90
CA ILE A 358 7.09 -11.08 -19.22
C ILE A 358 8.18 -10.71 -20.23
N PRO A 359 8.42 -11.54 -21.25
CA PRO A 359 9.34 -11.19 -22.34
C PRO A 359 8.85 -9.95 -23.10
N ASP A 360 9.78 -9.15 -23.62
CA ASP A 360 9.46 -7.93 -24.35
C ASP A 360 8.60 -8.23 -25.59
N ALA A 361 8.82 -9.38 -26.23
CA ALA A 361 8.04 -9.83 -27.39
C ALA A 361 6.58 -10.18 -27.07
N GLU A 362 6.25 -10.54 -25.83
CA GLU A 362 4.86 -10.78 -25.40
C GLU A 362 4.14 -9.48 -25.04
N LEU A 363 4.90 -8.46 -24.63
CA LEU A 363 4.36 -7.19 -24.16
C LEU A 363 4.29 -6.12 -25.27
N LEU A 364 5.24 -6.14 -26.19
CA LEU A 364 5.27 -5.24 -27.36
C LEU A 364 4.39 -5.80 -28.47
N GLY A 365 3.32 -5.08 -28.81
CA GLY A 365 2.43 -5.42 -29.92
C GLY A 365 0.95 -5.41 -29.51
N PRO A 366 0.04 -5.71 -30.46
CA PRO A 366 -1.40 -5.59 -30.26
C PRO A 366 -1.98 -6.53 -29.21
N GLY A 367 -1.32 -7.66 -28.91
CA GLY A 367 -1.75 -8.61 -27.87
C GLY A 367 -1.18 -8.35 -26.48
N GLY A 368 -0.34 -7.33 -26.32
CA GLY A 368 0.36 -7.08 -25.05
C GLY A 368 -0.57 -6.73 -23.90
N LEU A 369 -1.59 -5.90 -24.17
CA LEU A 369 -2.61 -5.53 -23.18
C LEU A 369 -3.41 -6.74 -22.69
N ASP A 370 -3.93 -7.55 -23.62
CA ASP A 370 -4.69 -8.76 -23.30
C ASP A 370 -3.83 -9.75 -22.51
N ARG A 371 -2.55 -9.88 -22.89
CA ARG A 371 -1.60 -10.73 -22.18
C ARG A 371 -1.39 -10.30 -20.73
N VAL A 372 -1.28 -9.00 -20.48
CA VAL A 372 -1.19 -8.45 -19.11
C VAL A 372 -2.49 -8.70 -18.35
N ALA A 373 -3.65 -8.43 -18.96
CA ALA A 373 -4.96 -8.64 -18.36
C ALA A 373 -5.18 -10.12 -17.96
N ASP A 374 -4.83 -11.07 -18.82
CA ASP A 374 -4.91 -12.51 -18.54
C ASP A 374 -4.08 -12.93 -17.31
N LEU A 375 -2.87 -12.35 -17.17
CA LEU A 375 -2.00 -12.62 -16.04
C LEU A 375 -2.53 -11.99 -14.75
N LEU A 376 -3.14 -10.80 -14.82
CA LEU A 376 -3.82 -10.18 -13.68
C LEU A 376 -5.05 -10.99 -13.26
N ALA A 377 -5.86 -11.48 -14.21
CA ALA A 377 -7.00 -12.35 -13.93
C ALA A 377 -6.57 -13.65 -13.21
N CYS A 378 -5.43 -14.22 -13.56
CA CYS A 378 -4.87 -15.38 -12.85
C CYS A 378 -4.49 -15.09 -11.39
N LEU A 379 -4.21 -13.82 -11.02
CA LEU A 379 -3.88 -13.42 -9.66
C LEU A 379 -5.11 -13.14 -8.80
N LYS A 380 -6.27 -12.83 -9.41
CA LYS A 380 -7.50 -12.44 -8.69
C LYS A 380 -7.84 -13.37 -7.52
N PRO A 381 -7.88 -14.71 -7.66
CA PRO A 381 -8.24 -15.59 -6.55
C PRO A 381 -7.31 -15.43 -5.33
N MET A 382 -6.02 -15.16 -5.57
CA MET A 382 -5.05 -14.91 -4.51
C MET A 382 -5.23 -13.54 -3.86
N ILE A 383 -5.47 -12.50 -4.64
CA ILE A 383 -5.76 -11.15 -4.10
C ILE A 383 -7.03 -11.15 -3.26
N THR A 384 -8.11 -11.77 -3.76
CA THR A 384 -9.37 -11.90 -3.03
C THR A 384 -9.17 -12.64 -1.70
N PHE A 385 -8.48 -13.78 -1.72
CA PHE A 385 -8.20 -14.52 -0.49
C PHE A 385 -7.39 -13.70 0.52
N LEU A 386 -6.29 -13.08 0.08
CA LEU A 386 -5.44 -12.28 0.97
C LEU A 386 -6.23 -11.13 1.60
N ASN A 387 -7.01 -10.40 0.81
CA ASN A 387 -7.84 -9.29 1.29
C ASN A 387 -8.92 -9.75 2.27
N SER A 388 -9.55 -10.92 2.04
CA SER A 388 -10.52 -11.50 2.98
C SER A 388 -9.94 -11.79 4.36
N VAL A 389 -8.62 -12.01 4.46
CA VAL A 389 -7.94 -12.30 5.74
C VAL A 389 -7.46 -11.03 6.43
N VAL A 390 -6.87 -10.09 5.68
CA VAL A 390 -6.21 -8.92 6.28
C VAL A 390 -7.17 -7.75 6.52
N MET A 391 -8.20 -7.63 5.71
CA MET A 391 -9.21 -6.58 5.77
C MET A 391 -10.58 -7.20 5.41
N PRO A 392 -11.13 -8.09 6.26
CA PRO A 392 -12.41 -8.73 5.98
C PRO A 392 -13.50 -7.67 5.82
N ASP A 393 -14.31 -7.81 4.78
CA ASP A 393 -15.53 -7.03 4.62
C ASP A 393 -16.45 -7.39 5.81
N GLY A 394 -17.12 -6.39 6.39
CA GLY A 394 -17.82 -6.51 7.69
C GLY A 394 -19.05 -7.44 7.71
N GLN A 395 -19.13 -8.42 6.81
CA GLN A 395 -20.25 -9.33 6.60
C GLN A 395 -19.82 -10.79 6.41
N GLU A 396 -18.87 -11.31 7.19
CA GLU A 396 -18.76 -12.76 7.38
C GLU A 396 -18.55 -13.05 8.88
N SER A 397 -19.65 -13.03 9.62
CA SER A 397 -19.72 -13.72 10.91
C SER A 397 -19.65 -15.22 10.64
N ASP A 398 -18.69 -15.90 11.27
CA ASP A 398 -18.49 -17.36 11.31
C ASP A 398 -19.79 -18.17 11.58
N SER A 399 -20.69 -18.34 10.59
CA SER A 399 -21.91 -19.14 10.75
C SER A 399 -22.04 -20.32 9.79
N GLU A 400 -21.06 -20.60 8.93
CA GLU A 400 -21.12 -21.74 8.00
C GLU A 400 -20.01 -22.78 8.24
N VAL A 401 -19.87 -23.28 9.47
CA VAL A 401 -19.32 -24.64 9.70
C VAL A 401 -20.00 -25.28 10.92
N HIS A 402 -21.32 -25.50 10.84
CA HIS A 402 -22.00 -26.51 11.66
C HIS A 402 -23.06 -27.19 10.80
N ALA A 403 -22.60 -27.89 9.77
CA ALA A 403 -23.44 -28.80 9.00
C ALA A 403 -23.19 -30.24 9.51
N SER A 404 -24.14 -30.69 10.34
CA SER A 404 -24.66 -32.06 10.43
C SER A 404 -23.65 -33.22 10.50
N GLU A 405 -23.25 -33.55 11.73
CA GLU A 405 -23.07 -34.95 12.14
C GLU A 405 -24.07 -35.21 13.27
N ASP A 406 -25.31 -35.57 12.94
CA ASP A 406 -26.13 -36.34 13.88
C ASP A 406 -27.25 -37.12 13.17
N GLU A 407 -27.30 -38.40 13.52
CA GLU A 407 -28.36 -39.41 13.38
C GLU A 407 -28.83 -39.84 11.97
N GLY A 408 -28.19 -40.92 11.50
CA GLY A 408 -28.73 -41.82 10.48
C GLY A 408 -28.40 -43.27 10.83
N ALA A 409 -28.93 -43.75 11.95
CA ALA A 409 -28.89 -45.16 12.32
C ALA A 409 -30.19 -45.55 13.04
N ASP A 410 -31.18 -46.05 12.29
CA ASP A 410 -32.03 -47.12 12.81
C ASP A 410 -32.45 -48.06 11.68
N ALA A 411 -32.47 -49.34 12.06
CA ALA A 411 -32.36 -50.52 11.24
C ALA A 411 -33.70 -50.92 10.59
N SER A 412 -33.60 -51.47 9.38
CA SER A 412 -34.64 -52.33 8.81
C SER A 412 -34.00 -53.67 8.46
N ASP A 413 -34.17 -54.64 9.35
CA ASP A 413 -34.14 -56.07 9.02
C ASP A 413 -34.96 -56.78 10.10
N ASP A 414 -36.20 -57.13 9.76
CA ASP A 414 -36.96 -58.17 10.45
C ASP A 414 -37.66 -58.99 9.36
N ASP A 415 -37.04 -60.13 9.08
CA ASP A 415 -37.62 -61.30 8.42
C ASP A 415 -38.45 -62.08 9.47
N THR A 416 -39.38 -62.92 8.98
CA THR A 416 -39.90 -64.18 9.59
C THR A 416 -41.37 -64.18 10.07
N GLU A 417 -42.19 -65.00 9.34
CA GLU A 417 -43.34 -65.87 9.75
C GLU A 417 -44.47 -65.24 10.60
N ASP A 418 -45.77 -65.36 10.29
CA ASP A 418 -46.60 -66.50 9.85
C ASP A 418 -47.96 -65.97 9.33
#